data_AF-A0AAE0P0S8-F1
#
_entry.id   AF-A0AAE0P0S8-F1
#
_cell.length_a   1.000
_cell.length_b   1.000
_cell.length_c   1.000
_cell.angle_alpha   90.00
_cell.angle_beta   90.00
_cell.angle_gamma   90.00
#
_symmetry.space_group_name_H-M   'P 1'
#
loop_
_entity.id
_entity.type
_entity.pdbx_description
1 polymer ?
#
loop_
_entity_poly.entity_id
_entity_poly.type
_entity_poly.pdbx_seq_one_letter_code
_entity_poly.pdbx_strand_id
1 'polypeptide(L)'
;MAHRKGRCHPKGPVDRMDIDSEEQSTQPPPQQPGQVDKVIRRWSDAGCSPLPGVDNRLHSLAATLVRRDAMSFYAENSQHARACWESLLEQTTISASTSCFDPAIVSSFRMLDHVITSKGSTPFVSRLAYVQLMRHFDTVEETIDSSRRHGLIHRAAGYRNASIALDIYMTAQEGYTDPASRRRQLLERKRAGRRWKQLAGPSPLFLLVYSDAAERIVDKGLQEAALYIQEHAPASLVGSCVNLVGGV
;
A
#
# COMPACT_ATOMS: atom_id res chain seq x y z
N MET A 1 -69.62 -11.09 2.12
CA MET A 1 -68.81 -12.22 2.59
C MET A 1 -67.66 -11.65 3.43
N ALA A 2 -67.89 -11.52 4.75
CA ALA A 2 -67.29 -12.36 5.81
C ALA A 2 -65.84 -11.93 6.13
N HIS A 3 -65.59 -11.13 7.18
CA HIS A 3 -65.19 -11.55 8.55
C HIS A 3 -63.84 -12.31 8.57
N ARG A 4 -62.82 -11.99 9.39
CA ARG A 4 -62.87 -11.84 10.85
C ARG A 4 -61.54 -11.27 11.40
N LYS A 5 -61.66 -10.51 12.49
CA LYS A 5 -60.59 -10.12 13.44
C LYS A 5 -60.00 -11.35 14.15
N GLY A 6 -58.74 -11.25 14.57
CA GLY A 6 -58.12 -12.13 15.57
C GLY A 6 -57.00 -11.41 16.32
N ARG A 7 -57.28 -10.96 17.54
CA ARG A 7 -56.34 -10.40 18.52
C ARG A 7 -56.19 -11.46 19.61
N CYS A 8 -54.97 -11.85 19.99
CA CYS A 8 -54.69 -12.57 21.24
C CYS A 8 -53.20 -12.41 21.64
N HIS A 9 -52.94 -11.55 22.64
CA HIS A 9 -51.95 -11.80 23.71
C HIS A 9 -52.70 -12.54 24.82
N PRO A 10 -52.08 -13.40 25.68
CA PRO A 10 -51.37 -12.86 26.86
C PRO A 10 -50.35 -13.78 27.60
N LYS A 11 -49.68 -13.18 28.61
CA LYS A 11 -49.03 -13.77 29.82
C LYS A 11 -47.78 -14.64 29.58
N GLY A 12 -46.69 -14.59 30.36
CA GLY A 12 -46.39 -13.99 31.66
C GLY A 12 -44.88 -14.19 31.96
N PRO A 13 -44.40 -13.92 33.18
CA PRO A 13 -43.02 -13.60 33.49
C PRO A 13 -42.15 -14.84 33.71
N VAL A 14 -40.85 -14.75 33.40
CA VAL A 14 -39.85 -15.75 33.78
C VAL A 14 -38.66 -15.02 34.42
N ASP A 15 -38.60 -15.23 35.73
CA ASP A 15 -37.45 -15.40 36.62
C ASP A 15 -36.15 -14.61 36.42
N ARG A 16 -35.85 -13.88 37.49
CA ARG A 16 -34.51 -13.59 38.00
C ARG A 16 -33.65 -14.86 37.97
N MET A 17 -32.52 -14.77 37.31
CA MET A 17 -31.32 -15.52 37.69
C MET A 17 -30.21 -14.50 37.93
N ASP A 18 -29.85 -14.40 39.21
CA ASP A 18 -28.56 -13.89 39.65
C ASP A 18 -27.49 -14.80 39.03
N ILE A 19 -26.62 -14.22 38.21
CA ILE A 19 -25.36 -14.82 37.81
C ILE A 19 -24.28 -13.84 38.23
N ASP A 20 -23.81 -14.04 39.45
CA ASP A 20 -22.46 -13.65 39.84
C ASP A 20 -21.48 -14.40 38.92
N SER A 21 -20.81 -13.65 38.08
CA SER A 21 -19.62 -14.13 37.38
C SER A 21 -18.59 -13.01 37.44
N GLU A 22 -17.78 -13.08 38.48
CA GLU A 22 -16.46 -12.45 38.54
C GLU A 22 -15.61 -13.02 37.39
N GLU A 23 -15.73 -12.47 36.19
CA GLU A 23 -14.63 -12.52 35.23
C GLU A 23 -13.57 -11.52 35.71
N GLN A 24 -12.60 -12.05 36.46
CA GLN A 24 -11.29 -11.42 36.61
C GLN A 24 -10.63 -11.33 35.23
N SER A 25 -10.95 -10.24 34.53
CA SER A 25 -10.21 -9.77 33.38
C SER A 25 -8.77 -9.57 33.82
N THR A 26 -7.91 -10.50 33.41
CA THR A 26 -6.47 -10.41 33.63
C THR A 26 -5.98 -9.35 32.65
N GLN A 27 -6.06 -8.08 33.07
CA GLN A 27 -5.39 -7.01 32.35
C GLN A 27 -3.91 -7.39 32.22
N PRO A 28 -3.32 -7.41 31.01
CA PRO A 28 -1.87 -7.47 30.90
C PRO A 28 -1.30 -6.28 31.67
N PRO A 29 -0.19 -6.48 32.41
CA PRO A 29 0.36 -5.44 33.27
C PRO A 29 0.62 -4.18 32.44
N PRO A 30 0.38 -2.98 33.00
CA PRO A 30 0.68 -1.73 32.32
C PRO A 30 2.16 -1.75 31.92
N GLN A 31 2.42 -1.82 30.62
CA GLN A 31 3.78 -1.75 30.09
C GLN A 31 4.38 -0.44 30.57
N GLN A 32 5.43 -0.56 31.38
CA GLN A 32 6.05 0.58 32.03
C GLN A 32 6.50 1.60 30.97
N PRO A 33 6.21 2.90 31.15
CA PRO A 33 6.57 3.95 30.19
C PRO A 33 8.08 4.08 29.90
N GLY A 34 8.94 3.36 30.62
CA GLY A 34 10.40 3.33 30.39
C GLY A 34 10.92 2.34 29.34
N GLN A 35 10.09 1.46 28.75
CA GLN A 35 10.53 0.55 27.67
C GLN A 35 10.36 1.14 26.27
N VAL A 36 9.37 2.01 26.07
CA VAL A 36 9.11 2.73 24.81
C VAL A 36 10.20 3.80 24.57
N ASP A 37 10.64 4.46 25.64
CA ASP A 37 11.76 5.41 25.60
C ASP A 37 13.08 4.76 25.16
N LYS A 38 13.28 3.45 25.39
CA LYS A 38 14.50 2.74 24.97
C LYS A 38 14.54 2.43 23.47
N VAL A 39 13.38 2.29 22.81
CA VAL A 39 13.31 2.07 21.36
C VAL A 39 13.41 3.38 20.59
N ILE A 40 12.82 4.46 21.13
CA ILE A 40 13.00 5.84 20.64
C ILE A 40 14.48 6.24 20.78
N ARG A 41 15.08 5.94 21.94
CA ARG A 41 16.53 5.99 22.13
C ARG A 41 17.31 5.01 21.28
N ARG A 42 16.73 3.98 20.66
CA ARG A 42 17.49 3.15 19.70
C ARG A 42 17.52 3.75 18.30
N TRP A 43 16.61 4.68 17.98
CA TRP A 43 16.70 5.52 16.78
C TRP A 43 17.47 6.83 17.06
N SER A 44 17.46 7.32 18.31
CA SER A 44 18.22 8.51 18.77
C SER A 44 19.65 8.21 19.27
N ASP A 45 19.88 7.10 19.98
CA ASP A 45 21.14 6.68 20.61
C ASP A 45 21.90 5.63 19.78
N ALA A 46 21.36 5.15 18.65
CA ALA A 46 22.15 4.42 17.64
C ALA A 46 23.14 5.31 16.89
N GLY A 47 23.42 6.52 17.39
CA GLY A 47 24.53 7.31 16.90
C GLY A 47 24.29 7.93 15.52
N CYS A 48 23.05 8.27 15.16
CA CYS A 48 22.83 9.34 14.18
C CYS A 48 23.11 10.69 14.85
N SER A 49 24.34 10.88 15.36
CA SER A 49 24.90 12.22 15.33
C SER A 49 24.90 12.66 13.87
N PRO A 50 24.54 13.91 13.55
CA PRO A 50 24.71 14.40 12.19
C PRO A 50 26.17 14.16 11.82
N LEU A 51 26.43 13.28 10.85
CA LEU A 51 27.75 13.18 10.27
C LEU A 51 28.11 14.59 9.77
N PRO A 52 29.32 15.10 10.03
CA PRO A 52 29.70 16.42 9.57
C PRO A 52 29.59 16.47 8.05
N GLY A 53 28.58 17.18 7.55
CA GLY A 53 28.28 17.30 6.11
C GLY A 53 26.87 16.83 5.67
N VAL A 54 26.05 16.25 6.55
CA VAL A 54 24.66 15.89 6.20
C VAL A 54 23.74 17.11 6.35
N ASP A 55 22.98 17.44 5.30
CA ASP A 55 22.02 18.54 5.29
C ASP A 55 20.97 18.35 6.40
N ASN A 56 20.93 19.25 7.38
CA ASN A 56 19.94 19.25 8.47
C ASN A 56 18.49 19.18 7.95
N ARG A 57 18.25 19.66 6.72
CA ARG A 57 16.93 19.56 6.05
C ARG A 57 16.56 18.11 5.72
N LEU A 58 17.53 17.31 5.29
CA LEU A 58 17.32 15.91 4.93
C LEU A 58 16.95 15.07 6.15
N HIS A 59 17.66 15.27 7.26
CA HIS A 59 17.38 14.59 8.52
C HIS A 59 15.99 14.96 9.07
N SER A 60 15.64 16.26 9.05
CA SER A 60 14.31 16.73 9.46
C SER A 60 13.19 16.18 8.58
N LEU A 61 13.43 16.09 7.27
CA LEU A 61 12.50 15.50 6.32
C LEU A 61 12.30 14.00 6.59
N ALA A 62 13.39 13.25 6.78
CA ALA A 62 13.36 11.83 7.10
C ALA A 62 12.61 11.56 8.41
N ALA A 63 12.86 12.34 9.46
CA ALA A 63 12.17 12.22 10.74
C ALA A 63 10.66 12.52 10.64
N THR A 64 10.25 13.36 9.67
CA THR A 64 8.83 13.64 9.39
C THR A 64 8.18 12.49 8.61
N LEU A 65 8.93 11.90 7.70
CA LEU A 65 8.48 10.82 6.82
C LEU A 65 8.30 9.49 7.54
N VAL A 66 9.12 9.21 8.55
CA VAL A 66 9.05 7.95 9.30
C VAL A 66 8.08 8.08 10.48
N ARG A 67 7.30 7.03 10.71
CA ARG A 67 6.42 6.93 11.88
C ARG A 67 7.23 6.89 13.17
N ARG A 68 6.77 7.61 14.20
CA ARG A 68 7.39 7.56 15.54
C ARG A 68 7.31 6.16 16.16
N ASP A 69 6.26 5.42 15.85
CA ASP A 69 5.98 4.06 16.30
C ASP A 69 6.33 3.00 15.23
N ALA A 70 7.18 3.33 14.23
CA ALA A 70 7.42 2.50 13.05
C ALA A 70 7.69 1.03 13.34
N MET A 71 8.50 0.72 14.35
CA MET A 71 8.86 -0.67 14.69
C MET A 71 7.69 -1.44 15.30
N SER A 72 6.95 -0.83 16.23
CA SER A 72 5.77 -1.46 16.84
C SER A 72 4.66 -1.62 15.81
N PHE A 73 4.40 -0.56 15.03
CA PHE A 73 3.43 -0.59 13.95
C PHE A 73 3.76 -1.66 12.91
N TYR A 74 5.04 -1.81 12.54
CA TYR A 74 5.48 -2.88 11.66
C TYR A 74 5.23 -4.26 12.25
N ALA A 75 5.63 -4.50 13.50
CA ALA A 75 5.44 -5.78 14.16
C ALA A 75 3.96 -6.18 14.21
N GLU A 76 3.07 -5.23 14.50
CA GLU A 76 1.62 -5.43 14.60
C GLU A 76 0.93 -5.62 13.24
N ASN A 77 1.42 -4.97 12.17
CA ASN A 77 0.72 -4.91 10.88
C ASN A 77 1.39 -5.72 9.76
N SER A 78 2.61 -6.22 9.95
CA SER A 78 3.40 -6.89 8.90
C SER A 78 2.70 -8.11 8.29
N GLN A 79 2.07 -8.96 9.10
CA GLN A 79 1.35 -10.14 8.61
C GLN A 79 0.12 -9.75 7.78
N HIS A 80 -0.65 -8.76 8.23
CA HIS A 80 -1.80 -8.27 7.48
C HIS A 80 -1.36 -7.59 6.18
N ALA A 81 -0.32 -6.77 6.23
CA ALA A 81 0.26 -6.14 5.04
C ALA A 81 0.80 -7.16 4.03
N ARG A 82 1.42 -8.25 4.51
CA ARG A 82 1.85 -9.37 3.67
C ARG A 82 0.67 -10.05 3.00
N ALA A 83 -0.40 -10.37 3.73
CA ALA A 83 -1.60 -10.97 3.15
C ALA A 83 -2.26 -10.06 2.10
N CYS A 84 -2.34 -8.75 2.36
CA CYS A 84 -2.81 -7.78 1.36
C CYS A 84 -1.91 -7.75 0.12
N TRP A 85 -0.59 -7.76 0.32
CA TRP A 85 0.38 -7.79 -0.77
C TRP A 85 0.26 -9.06 -1.64
N GLU A 86 0.16 -10.23 -1.00
CA GLU A 86 -0.03 -11.52 -1.69
C GLU A 86 -1.35 -11.53 -2.47
N SER A 87 -2.45 -11.03 -1.89
CA SER A 87 -3.74 -10.92 -2.57
C SER A 87 -3.69 -9.96 -3.78
N LEU A 88 -2.97 -8.84 -3.66
CA LEU A 88 -2.75 -7.94 -4.79
C LEU A 88 -1.96 -8.62 -5.91
N LEU A 89 -0.92 -9.39 -5.56
CA LEU A 89 -0.13 -10.15 -6.53
C LEU A 89 -1.00 -11.19 -7.25
N GLU A 90 -1.75 -11.99 -6.51
CA GLU A 90 -2.62 -13.03 -7.07
C GLU A 90 -3.61 -12.45 -8.10
N GLN A 91 -4.21 -11.31 -7.79
CA GLN A 91 -5.22 -10.68 -8.65
C GLN A 91 -4.64 -9.91 -9.85
N THR A 92 -3.34 -9.65 -9.88
CA THR A 92 -2.73 -8.75 -10.89
C THR A 92 -1.54 -9.33 -11.62
N THR A 93 -1.09 -10.53 -11.23
CA THR A 93 -0.03 -11.24 -11.95
C THR A 93 -0.55 -11.67 -13.31
N ILE A 94 0.12 -11.19 -14.34
CA ILE A 94 -0.16 -11.55 -15.73
C ILE A 94 0.81 -12.66 -16.13
N SER A 95 0.33 -13.69 -16.84
CA SER A 95 1.20 -14.73 -17.39
C SER A 95 2.10 -14.15 -18.49
N ALA A 96 3.33 -14.64 -18.61
CA ALA A 96 4.24 -14.24 -19.68
C ALA A 96 3.69 -14.52 -21.09
N SER A 97 2.73 -15.44 -21.22
CA SER A 97 2.05 -15.78 -22.48
C SER A 97 0.82 -14.91 -22.78
N THR A 98 0.45 -14.00 -21.88
CA THR A 98 -0.77 -13.20 -22.01
C THR A 98 -0.61 -12.15 -23.13
N SER A 99 -1.63 -12.04 -23.98
CA SER A 99 -1.69 -11.00 -25.01
C SER A 99 -1.75 -9.62 -24.38
N CYS A 100 -1.13 -8.60 -24.99
CA CYS A 100 -1.22 -7.22 -24.51
C CYS A 100 -2.65 -6.64 -24.58
N PHE A 101 -3.58 -7.29 -25.28
CA PHE A 101 -4.99 -6.91 -25.37
C PHE A 101 -5.90 -7.81 -24.51
N ASP A 102 -5.32 -8.65 -23.66
CA ASP A 102 -6.09 -9.54 -22.80
C ASP A 102 -6.96 -8.71 -21.82
N PRO A 103 -8.28 -8.99 -21.74
CA PRO A 103 -9.17 -8.34 -20.78
C PRO A 103 -8.69 -8.43 -19.32
N ALA A 104 -7.90 -9.44 -18.96
CA ALA A 104 -7.28 -9.57 -17.65
C ALA A 104 -6.40 -8.37 -17.30
N ILE A 105 -5.65 -7.81 -18.27
CA ILE A 105 -4.80 -6.62 -18.08
C ILE A 105 -5.66 -5.39 -17.74
N VAL A 106 -6.80 -5.24 -18.42
CA VAL A 106 -7.74 -4.14 -18.15
C VAL A 106 -8.37 -4.31 -16.77
N SER A 107 -8.75 -5.53 -16.41
CA SER A 107 -9.34 -5.87 -15.12
C SER A 107 -8.39 -5.60 -13.95
N SER A 108 -7.12 -6.01 -14.07
CA SER A 108 -6.09 -5.78 -13.04
C SER A 108 -5.80 -4.29 -12.84
N PHE A 109 -5.73 -3.51 -13.92
CA PHE A 109 -5.60 -2.05 -13.84
C PHE A 109 -6.77 -1.41 -13.10
N ARG A 110 -8.00 -1.86 -13.38
CA ARG A 110 -9.20 -1.37 -12.71
C ARG A 110 -9.21 -1.73 -11.22
N MET A 111 -8.85 -2.97 -10.88
CA MET A 111 -8.78 -3.42 -9.49
C MET A 111 -7.75 -2.59 -8.70
N LEU A 112 -6.55 -2.40 -9.25
CA LEU A 112 -5.52 -1.58 -8.62
C LEU A 112 -5.96 -0.13 -8.42
N ASP A 113 -6.60 0.48 -9.43
CA ASP A 113 -7.14 1.84 -9.30
C ASP A 113 -8.24 1.92 -8.24
N HIS A 114 -9.09 0.91 -8.15
CA HIS A 114 -10.12 0.82 -7.13
C HIS A 114 -9.52 0.77 -5.72
N VAL A 115 -8.50 -0.06 -5.49
CA VAL A 115 -7.81 -0.15 -4.18
C VAL A 115 -7.14 1.17 -3.81
N ILE A 116 -6.53 1.86 -4.79
CA ILE A 116 -5.87 3.15 -4.61
C ILE A 116 -6.87 4.25 -4.22
N THR A 117 -8.05 4.25 -4.85
CA THR A 117 -9.05 5.32 -4.72
C THR A 117 -10.12 5.05 -3.66
N SER A 118 -10.20 3.81 -3.16
CA SER A 118 -11.19 3.42 -2.16
C SER A 118 -10.99 4.16 -0.85
N LYS A 119 -12.04 4.87 -0.41
CA LYS A 119 -12.07 5.64 0.86
C LYS A 119 -11.91 4.76 2.11
N GLY A 120 -12.16 3.46 2.00
CA GLY A 120 -12.04 2.50 3.11
C GLY A 120 -10.68 1.81 3.19
N SER A 121 -9.78 2.04 2.23
CA SER A 121 -8.45 1.43 2.20
C SER A 121 -7.55 2.06 3.27
N THR A 122 -6.80 1.25 4.01
CA THR A 122 -5.78 1.78 4.91
C THR A 122 -4.67 2.45 4.09
N PRO A 123 -3.96 3.45 4.63
CA PRO A 123 -2.89 4.12 3.89
C PRO A 123 -1.85 3.14 3.34
N PHE A 124 -1.45 2.12 4.12
CA PHE A 124 -0.45 1.17 3.66
C PHE A 124 -0.95 0.25 2.54
N VAL A 125 -2.25 -0.13 2.51
CA VAL A 125 -2.80 -0.93 1.40
C VAL A 125 -2.79 -0.11 0.10
N SER A 126 -3.13 1.18 0.16
CA SER A 126 -3.02 2.07 -1.00
C SER A 126 -1.57 2.18 -1.49
N ARG A 127 -0.59 2.31 -0.58
CA ARG A 127 0.84 2.31 -0.93
C ARG A 127 1.29 1.02 -1.61
N LEU A 128 0.87 -0.14 -1.10
CA LEU A 128 1.14 -1.45 -1.71
C LEU A 128 0.53 -1.53 -3.12
N ALA A 129 -0.70 -1.07 -3.29
CA ALA A 129 -1.36 -1.03 -4.59
C ALA A 129 -0.65 -0.09 -5.59
N TYR A 130 -0.12 1.05 -5.12
CA TYR A 130 0.72 1.92 -5.94
C TYR A 130 2.01 1.24 -6.41
N VAL A 131 2.68 0.48 -5.54
CA VAL A 131 3.86 -0.30 -5.93
C VAL A 131 3.49 -1.36 -6.95
N GLN A 132 2.40 -2.10 -6.72
CA GLN A 132 1.95 -3.14 -7.64
C GLN A 132 1.50 -2.55 -8.98
N LEU A 133 0.84 -1.39 -8.99
CA LEU A 133 0.51 -0.64 -10.21
C LEU A 133 1.76 -0.38 -11.05
N MET A 134 2.86 0.02 -10.42
CA MET A 134 4.09 0.26 -11.16
C MET A 134 4.74 -1.01 -11.68
N ARG A 135 4.79 -2.09 -10.88
CA ARG A 135 5.26 -3.39 -11.36
C ARG A 135 4.41 -3.90 -12.52
N HIS A 136 3.10 -3.72 -12.43
CA HIS A 136 2.16 -4.09 -13.46
C HIS A 136 2.36 -3.28 -14.75
N PHE A 137 2.62 -1.97 -14.64
CA PHE A 137 3.05 -1.17 -15.79
C PHE A 137 4.29 -1.73 -16.47
N ASP A 138 5.33 -2.10 -15.70
CA ASP A 138 6.57 -2.63 -16.26
C ASP A 138 6.30 -3.94 -17.04
N THR A 139 5.53 -4.86 -16.45
CA THR A 139 5.12 -6.11 -17.10
C THR A 139 4.31 -5.88 -18.37
N VAL A 140 3.33 -4.97 -18.34
CA VAL A 140 2.54 -4.64 -19.54
C VAL A 140 3.42 -4.02 -20.63
N GLU A 141 4.35 -3.15 -20.25
CA GLU A 141 5.31 -2.54 -21.19
C GLU A 141 6.24 -3.59 -21.83
N GLU A 142 6.62 -4.64 -21.10
CA GLU A 142 7.37 -5.81 -21.60
C GLU A 142 6.51 -6.69 -22.53
N THR A 143 5.25 -6.96 -22.18
CA THR A 143 4.31 -7.69 -23.04
C THR A 143 4.06 -6.97 -24.37
N ILE A 144 3.93 -5.64 -24.32
CA ILE A 144 3.83 -4.79 -25.52
C ILE A 144 5.12 -4.85 -26.35
N ASP A 145 6.29 -4.82 -25.71
CA ASP A 145 7.57 -4.97 -26.40
C ASP A 145 7.67 -6.31 -27.14
N SER A 146 7.33 -7.40 -26.45
CA SER A 146 7.27 -8.74 -27.03
C SER A 146 6.31 -8.77 -28.23
N SER A 147 5.10 -8.22 -28.09
CA SER A 147 4.10 -8.17 -29.16
C SER A 147 4.59 -7.38 -30.38
N ARG A 148 5.36 -6.30 -30.17
CA ARG A 148 6.02 -5.54 -31.24
C ARG A 148 7.09 -6.34 -31.95
N ARG A 149 7.92 -7.08 -31.21
CA ARG A 149 8.97 -7.95 -31.78
C ARG A 149 8.39 -9.04 -32.66
N HIS A 150 7.18 -9.51 -32.35
CA HIS A 150 6.44 -10.50 -33.16
C HIS A 150 5.56 -9.87 -34.26
N GLY A 151 5.62 -8.55 -34.48
CA GLY A 151 4.86 -7.88 -35.54
C GLY A 151 3.36 -7.72 -35.27
N LEU A 152 2.88 -8.03 -34.05
CA LEU A 152 1.47 -7.92 -33.68
C LEU A 152 1.01 -6.48 -33.44
N ILE A 153 1.95 -5.58 -33.12
CA ILE A 153 1.69 -4.15 -32.91
C ILE A 153 2.59 -3.34 -33.84
N HIS A 154 1.97 -2.46 -34.62
CA HIS A 154 2.69 -1.54 -35.50
C HIS A 154 3.37 -0.43 -34.69
N ARG A 155 4.61 -0.08 -35.08
CA ARG A 155 5.34 1.05 -34.51
C ARG A 155 4.85 2.35 -35.15
N ALA A 156 4.14 3.17 -34.39
CA ALA A 156 3.91 4.57 -34.73
C ALA A 156 5.06 5.44 -34.18
N ALA A 157 5.55 6.38 -34.99
CA ALA A 157 6.58 7.32 -34.56
C ALA A 157 6.11 8.12 -33.34
N GLY A 158 6.95 8.23 -32.30
CA GLY A 158 6.62 8.92 -31.05
C GLY A 158 5.74 8.13 -30.07
N TYR A 159 5.20 6.96 -30.46
CA TYR A 159 4.30 6.18 -29.61
C TYR A 159 5.04 5.01 -28.94
N ARG A 160 5.49 5.21 -27.70
CA ARG A 160 6.31 4.24 -26.93
C ARG A 160 5.43 3.24 -26.17
N ASN A 161 6.03 2.15 -25.68
CA ASN A 161 5.31 1.11 -24.90
C ASN A 161 4.60 1.72 -23.68
N ALA A 162 5.26 2.65 -22.99
CA ALA A 162 4.67 3.40 -21.89
C ALA A 162 3.42 4.20 -22.25
N SER A 163 3.33 4.71 -23.49
CA SER A 163 2.13 5.41 -23.98
C SER A 163 0.99 4.42 -24.21
N ILE A 164 1.28 3.27 -24.83
CA ILE A 164 0.30 2.20 -25.04
C ILE A 164 -0.23 1.68 -23.70
N ALA A 165 0.66 1.39 -22.74
CA ALA A 165 0.27 0.92 -21.42
C ALA A 165 -0.61 1.94 -20.67
N LEU A 166 -0.30 3.24 -20.79
CA LEU A 166 -1.13 4.30 -20.22
C LEU A 166 -2.51 4.37 -20.89
N ASP A 167 -2.58 4.15 -22.20
CA ASP A 167 -3.85 4.16 -22.92
C ASP A 167 -4.70 2.93 -22.55
N ILE A 168 -4.09 1.74 -22.38
CA ILE A 168 -4.78 0.57 -21.80
C ILE A 168 -5.33 0.90 -20.41
N TYR A 169 -4.50 1.49 -19.54
CA TYR A 169 -4.93 1.92 -18.22
C TYR A 169 -6.08 2.94 -18.28
N MET A 170 -6.06 3.87 -19.25
CA MET A 170 -7.15 4.83 -19.49
C MET A 170 -8.45 4.15 -19.90
N THR A 171 -8.38 3.09 -20.71
CA THR A 171 -9.57 2.31 -21.12
C THR A 171 -10.16 1.49 -19.98
N ALA A 172 -9.35 1.12 -18.98
CA ALA A 172 -9.82 0.41 -17.80
C ALA A 172 -10.72 1.26 -16.89
N GLN A 173 -10.60 2.59 -16.97
CA GLN A 173 -11.32 3.53 -16.11
C GLN A 173 -12.66 3.97 -16.70
N GLU A 174 -13.72 3.82 -15.91
CA GLU A 174 -15.08 4.26 -16.22
C GLU A 174 -15.37 5.60 -15.52
N GLY A 175 -16.38 6.35 -15.99
CA GLY A 175 -16.95 7.48 -15.23
C GLY A 175 -16.32 8.87 -15.39
N TYR A 176 -15.30 9.05 -16.25
CA TYR A 176 -14.74 10.38 -16.53
C TYR A 176 -15.33 10.99 -17.81
N THR A 177 -15.95 12.16 -17.68
CA THR A 177 -16.56 12.94 -18.78
C THR A 177 -15.55 13.65 -19.68
N ASP A 178 -14.38 14.04 -19.17
CA ASP A 178 -13.31 14.68 -19.95
C ASP A 178 -12.06 13.78 -20.07
N PRO A 179 -11.67 13.36 -21.30
CA PRO A 179 -10.47 12.57 -21.56
C PRO A 179 -9.17 13.24 -21.11
N ALA A 180 -9.05 14.57 -21.21
CA ALA A 180 -7.83 15.29 -20.86
C ALA A 180 -7.60 15.30 -19.34
N SER A 181 -8.65 15.61 -18.58
CA SER A 181 -8.65 15.49 -17.11
C SER A 181 -8.35 14.06 -16.65
N ARG A 182 -8.98 13.05 -17.27
CA ARG A 182 -8.69 11.63 -16.98
C ARG A 182 -7.22 11.31 -17.13
N ARG A 183 -6.63 11.66 -18.28
CA ARG A 183 -5.21 11.39 -18.56
C ARG A 183 -4.29 12.06 -17.53
N ARG A 184 -4.60 13.30 -17.14
CA ARG A 184 -3.82 14.02 -16.11
C ARG A 184 -3.85 13.30 -14.76
N GLN A 185 -5.03 12.85 -14.30
CA GLN A 185 -5.14 12.13 -13.03
C GLN A 185 -4.37 10.81 -13.02
N LEU A 186 -4.46 10.04 -14.12
CA LEU A 186 -3.73 8.77 -14.23
C LEU A 186 -2.22 8.98 -14.32
N LEU A 187 -1.77 10.08 -14.92
CA LEU A 187 -0.36 10.48 -14.89
C LEU A 187 0.10 10.83 -13.48
N GLU A 188 -0.70 11.56 -12.69
CA GLU A 188 -0.38 11.82 -11.28
C GLU A 188 -0.34 10.53 -10.45
N ARG A 189 -1.26 9.58 -10.69
CA ARG A 189 -1.20 8.25 -10.07
C ARG A 189 0.07 7.50 -10.44
N LYS A 190 0.47 7.50 -11.72
CA LYS A 190 1.74 6.89 -12.16
C LYS A 190 2.95 7.56 -11.51
N ARG A 191 2.95 8.89 -11.31
CA ARG A 191 4.01 9.60 -10.56
C ARG A 191 4.04 9.22 -9.09
N ALA A 192 2.89 9.17 -8.43
CA ALA A 192 2.77 8.71 -7.04
C ALA A 192 3.25 7.26 -6.90
N GLY A 193 2.84 6.38 -7.82
CA GLY A 193 3.30 4.99 -7.87
C GLY A 193 4.82 4.88 -7.97
N ARG A 194 5.46 5.69 -8.82
CA ARG A 194 6.92 5.71 -8.94
C ARG A 194 7.61 6.11 -7.64
N ARG A 195 7.08 7.13 -6.94
CA ARG A 195 7.59 7.53 -5.61
C ARG A 195 7.48 6.39 -4.61
N TRP A 196 6.31 5.76 -4.51
CA TRP A 196 6.09 4.66 -3.58
C TRP A 196 6.95 3.44 -3.89
N LYS A 197 7.12 3.10 -5.17
CA LYS A 197 8.04 2.03 -5.60
C LYS A 197 9.49 2.33 -5.19
N GLN A 198 9.92 3.60 -5.24
CA GLN A 198 11.25 4.00 -4.78
C GLN A 198 11.38 3.92 -3.25
N LEU A 199 10.39 4.42 -2.52
CA LEU A 199 10.37 4.39 -1.04
C LEU A 199 10.34 2.97 -0.49
N ALA A 200 9.65 2.04 -1.17
CA ALA A 200 9.63 0.64 -0.81
C ALA A 200 11.03 0.00 -0.83
N GLY A 201 11.95 0.52 -1.65
CA GLY A 201 13.29 -0.04 -1.81
C GLY A 201 13.22 -1.53 -2.16
N PRO A 202 13.92 -2.42 -1.44
CA PRO A 202 13.96 -3.84 -1.75
C PRO A 202 12.68 -4.61 -1.40
N SER A 203 11.78 -4.04 -0.58
CA SER A 203 10.58 -4.76 -0.12
C SER A 203 9.36 -3.85 0.05
N PRO A 204 8.22 -4.16 -0.57
CA PRO A 204 6.97 -3.41 -0.40
C PRO A 204 6.52 -3.25 1.06
N LEU A 205 6.89 -4.19 1.94
CA LEU A 205 6.54 -4.13 3.37
C LEU A 205 7.29 -3.03 4.12
N PHE A 206 8.39 -2.51 3.57
CA PHE A 206 9.08 -1.35 4.12
C PHE A 206 8.17 -0.11 4.14
N LEU A 207 7.10 -0.08 3.34
CA LEU A 207 6.16 1.04 3.30
C LEU A 207 5.38 1.25 4.61
N LEU A 208 5.35 0.25 5.49
CA LEU A 208 4.73 0.34 6.82
C LEU A 208 5.44 1.33 7.75
N VAL A 209 6.73 1.61 7.52
CA VAL A 209 7.46 2.54 8.39
C VAL A 209 7.18 4.01 8.09
N TYR A 210 6.56 4.30 6.95
CA TYR A 210 6.26 5.68 6.57
C TYR A 210 4.98 6.19 7.22
N SER A 211 5.02 7.44 7.66
CA SER A 211 3.90 8.15 8.24
C SER A 211 2.95 8.67 7.16
N ASP A 212 1.77 9.13 7.56
CA ASP A 212 0.81 9.75 6.62
C ASP A 212 1.33 11.07 6.04
N ALA A 213 2.37 11.67 6.64
CA ALA A 213 3.04 12.83 6.06
C ALA A 213 3.70 12.48 4.72
N ALA A 214 4.12 11.23 4.52
CA ALA A 214 4.70 10.76 3.27
C ALA A 214 3.73 10.85 2.07
N GLU A 215 2.42 10.87 2.30
CA GLU A 215 1.41 11.06 1.25
C GLU A 215 1.49 12.44 0.58
N ARG A 216 2.05 13.45 1.28
CA ARG A 216 1.98 14.86 0.88
C ARG A 216 3.28 15.40 0.28
N ILE A 217 4.33 14.59 0.18
CA ILE A 217 5.67 15.09 -0.17
C ILE A 217 5.92 15.07 -1.68
N VAL A 218 6.49 16.17 -2.19
CA VAL A 218 6.78 16.44 -3.61
C VAL A 218 8.22 16.01 -3.97
N ASP A 219 8.36 15.44 -5.17
CA ASP A 219 9.43 14.55 -5.68
C ASP A 219 10.91 14.85 -5.34
N LYS A 220 11.37 16.11 -5.22
CA LYS A 220 12.83 16.38 -5.27
C LYS A 220 13.61 15.99 -4.01
N GLY A 221 13.09 16.23 -2.81
CA GLY A 221 13.77 15.85 -1.55
C GLY A 221 13.46 14.41 -1.11
N LEU A 222 12.50 13.75 -1.77
CA LEU A 222 11.99 12.46 -1.34
C LEU A 222 12.97 11.32 -1.64
N GLN A 223 13.71 11.40 -2.76
CA GLN A 223 14.67 10.37 -3.15
C GLN A 223 15.86 10.31 -2.20
N GLU A 224 16.45 11.47 -1.90
CA GLU A 224 17.55 11.59 -0.95
C GLU A 224 17.10 11.12 0.44
N ALA A 225 15.88 11.49 0.86
CA ALA A 225 15.35 11.08 2.16
C ALA A 225 15.05 9.58 2.19
N ALA A 226 14.57 9.00 1.09
CA ALA A 226 14.32 7.56 0.97
C ALA A 226 15.62 6.77 1.12
N LEU A 227 16.67 7.17 0.40
CA LEU A 227 17.99 6.55 0.49
C LEU A 227 18.56 6.68 1.90
N TYR A 228 18.48 7.88 2.49
CA TYR A 228 18.91 8.12 3.86
C TYR A 228 18.17 7.21 4.87
N ILE A 229 16.85 7.10 4.76
CA ILE A 229 16.03 6.23 5.62
C ILE A 229 16.41 4.76 5.44
N GLN A 230 16.64 4.30 4.21
CA GLN A 230 17.00 2.91 3.93
C GLN A 230 18.41 2.57 4.44
N GLU A 231 19.37 3.49 4.30
CA GLU A 231 20.74 3.34 4.78
C GLU A 231 20.83 3.31 6.30
N HIS A 232 19.99 4.09 6.99
CA HIS A 232 19.99 4.21 8.45
C HIS A 232 18.90 3.37 9.13
N ALA A 233 18.14 2.58 8.36
CA ALA A 233 17.13 1.68 8.91
C ALA A 233 17.80 0.57 9.73
N PRO A 234 17.18 0.12 10.86
CA PRO A 234 17.69 -1.02 11.61
C PRO A 234 17.83 -2.26 10.71
N ALA A 235 19.00 -2.90 10.70
CA ALA A 235 19.26 -4.09 9.88
C ALA A 235 18.23 -5.21 10.12
N SER A 236 17.70 -5.33 11.34
CA SER A 236 16.64 -6.27 11.69
C SER A 236 15.33 -6.00 10.94
N LEU A 237 15.00 -4.73 10.69
CA LEU A 237 13.81 -4.33 9.93
C LEU A 237 14.02 -4.65 8.44
N VAL A 238 15.15 -4.24 7.87
CA VAL A 238 15.48 -4.50 6.46
C VAL A 238 15.49 -6.00 6.18
N GLY A 239 16.15 -6.78 7.03
CA GLY A 239 16.18 -8.25 6.93
C GLY A 239 14.79 -8.88 7.04
N SER A 240 13.95 -8.40 7.97
CA SER A 240 12.57 -8.90 8.12
C SER A 240 11.72 -8.59 6.88
N CYS A 241 11.83 -7.38 6.33
CA CYS A 241 11.12 -6.98 5.13
C CYS A 241 11.50 -7.83 3.90
N VAL A 242 12.78 -8.17 3.74
CA VAL A 242 13.27 -8.97 2.61
C VAL A 242 12.86 -10.44 2.75
N ASN A 243 13.04 -11.02 3.94
CA ASN A 243 12.71 -12.43 4.19
C ASN A 243 11.21 -12.73 4.08
N LEU A 244 10.35 -11.74 4.34
CA LEU A 244 8.90 -11.91 4.21
C LEU A 244 8.40 -11.86 2.76
N VAL A 245 9.19 -11.32 1.82
CA VAL A 245 8.80 -11.18 0.41
C VAL A 245 9.54 -12.17 -0.50
N GLY A 246 10.75 -12.61 -0.14
CA GLY A 246 11.56 -13.56 -0.92
C GLY A 246 11.07 -15.01 -0.95
N GLY A 247 9.82 -15.28 -0.53
CA GLY A 247 9.19 -16.60 -0.58
C GLY A 247 8.15 -16.77 -1.69
N VAL A 248 8.07 -15.82 -2.63
CA VAL A 248 7.16 -15.85 -3.80
C VAL A 248 7.98 -15.86 -5.08
#